data_AF-A0A7N2R8Q1-F1
#
_entry.id   AF-A0A7N2R8Q1-F1
#
_cell.length_a   1.000
_cell.length_b   1.000
_cell.length_c   1.000
_cell.angle_alpha   90.00
_cell.angle_beta   90.00
_cell.angle_gamma   90.00
#
_symmetry.space_group_name_H-M   'P 1'
#
loop_
_entity.id
_entity.type
_entity.pdbx_description
1 polymer ?
#
loop_
_entity_poly.entity_id
_entity_poly.type
_entity_poly.pdbx_seq_one_letter_code
_entity_poly.pdbx_strand_id
1 'polypeptide(L)'
;MDAEIKNFIKVWITAKPSHLCYCYYIVAKIPRGMIRLLFLLPIFYLFTMPPCNLNSFHLGGSTAFFLGWLGNFKLLLFAFDQGPLSPPLPKLLHFISIACLPIKLKQDPPPNTKNNKSPSHKNTPKSHNPTKVPRSMLLVIKTLFLAMIICAYDYRPNLHSYVILILYCCNTYIVGEIILALAAAPVQAIFGFEIEP
;
A
#
# COMPACT_ATOMS: atom_id res chain seq x y z
N MET A 1 5.38 6.81 24.20
CA MET A 1 4.40 6.76 23.10
C MET A 1 4.47 8.04 22.25
N ASP A 2 4.40 9.23 22.85
CA ASP A 2 4.38 10.51 22.10
C ASP A 2 5.62 10.76 21.23
N ALA A 3 6.81 10.46 21.73
CA ALA A 3 8.06 10.63 20.97
C ALA A 3 8.12 9.71 19.74
N GLU A 4 7.58 8.50 19.86
CA GLU A 4 7.54 7.52 18.76
C GLU A 4 6.54 7.93 17.68
N ILE A 5 5.36 8.43 18.06
CA ILE A 5 4.37 8.97 17.14
C ILE A 5 4.95 10.19 16.40
N LYS A 6 5.64 11.10 17.10
CA LYS A 6 6.33 12.24 16.46
C LYS A 6 7.36 11.79 15.43
N ASN A 7 8.17 10.78 15.75
CA ASN A 7 9.16 10.22 14.82
C ASN A 7 8.50 9.56 13.61
N PHE A 8 7.44 8.79 13.83
CA PHE A 8 6.64 8.18 12.77
C PHE A 8 6.08 9.24 11.82
N ILE A 9 5.41 10.27 12.36
CA ILE A 9 4.85 11.38 11.57
C ILE A 9 5.96 12.08 10.78
N LYS A 10 7.09 12.39 11.40
CA LYS A 10 8.23 13.05 10.74
C LYS A 10 8.76 12.23 9.55
N VAL A 11 8.90 10.91 9.72
CA VAL A 11 9.35 10.02 8.66
C VAL A 11 8.34 10.02 7.50
N TRP A 12 7.05 9.84 7.80
CA TRP A 12 6.01 9.70 6.79
C TRP A 12 5.64 10.99 6.06
N ILE A 13 5.60 12.13 6.75
CA ILE A 13 5.19 13.42 6.16
C ILE A 13 6.37 14.14 5.49
N THR A 14 7.57 14.05 6.04
CA THR A 14 8.70 14.87 5.55
C THR A 14 9.72 14.04 4.79
N ALA A 15 10.21 12.96 5.41
CA ALA A 15 11.33 12.21 4.83
C ALA A 15 10.90 11.42 3.59
N LYS A 16 9.75 10.76 3.58
CA LYS A 16 9.38 9.89 2.42
C LYS A 16 9.03 10.67 1.15
N PRO A 17 8.21 11.73 1.21
CA PRO A 17 7.91 12.52 0.02
C PRO A 17 9.17 13.13 -0.59
N SER A 18 10.13 13.63 0.21
CA SER A 18 11.35 14.25 -0.32
C SER A 18 12.22 13.27 -1.13
N HIS A 19 12.37 12.03 -0.67
CA HIS A 19 13.10 10.99 -1.41
C HIS A 19 12.37 10.60 -2.70
N LEU A 20 11.04 10.54 -2.68
CA LEU A 20 10.26 10.25 -3.88
C LEU A 20 10.24 11.41 -4.87
N CYS A 21 10.34 12.66 -4.40
CA CYS A 21 10.59 13.82 -5.26
C CYS A 21 11.94 13.69 -5.97
N TYR A 22 12.98 13.26 -5.26
CA TYR A 22 14.29 12.96 -5.87
C TYR A 22 14.18 11.87 -6.95
N CYS A 23 13.45 10.77 -6.66
CA CYS A 23 13.18 9.74 -7.67
C CYS A 23 12.50 10.32 -8.92
N TYR A 24 11.50 11.18 -8.70
CA TYR A 24 10.67 11.73 -9.77
C TYR A 24 11.44 12.72 -10.66
N TYR A 25 12.20 13.65 -10.06
CA TYR A 25 12.84 14.72 -10.83
C TYR A 25 14.21 14.36 -11.40
N ILE A 26 14.95 13.48 -10.72
CA ILE A 26 16.33 13.13 -11.09
C ILE A 26 16.36 11.72 -11.66
N VAL A 27 15.96 10.71 -10.88
CA VAL A 27 16.09 9.30 -11.27
C VAL A 27 15.24 8.96 -12.49
N ALA A 28 14.06 9.56 -12.65
CA ALA A 28 13.20 9.36 -13.82
C ALA A 28 13.81 9.83 -15.14
N LYS A 29 14.81 10.74 -15.10
CA LYS A 29 15.53 11.22 -16.30
C LYS A 29 16.70 10.33 -16.69
N ILE A 30 17.11 9.42 -15.80
CA ILE A 30 18.22 8.50 -16.03
C ILE A 30 17.70 7.33 -16.89
N PRO A 31 18.47 6.87 -17.90
CA PRO A 31 18.06 5.74 -18.73
C PRO A 31 17.87 4.47 -17.90
N ARG A 32 17.02 3.58 -18.41
CA ARG A 32 16.69 2.32 -17.76
C ARG A 32 17.86 1.39 -17.55
N GLY A 33 17.80 0.61 -16.46
CA GLY A 33 18.78 -0.43 -16.14
C GLY A 33 19.61 -0.11 -14.91
N MET A 34 20.86 -0.60 -14.93
CA MET A 34 21.74 -0.61 -13.75
C MET A 34 22.11 0.78 -13.23
N ILE A 35 22.30 1.75 -14.12
CA ILE A 35 22.67 3.12 -13.71
C ILE A 35 21.54 3.71 -12.85
N ARG A 36 20.29 3.57 -13.29
CA ARG A 36 19.14 4.03 -12.53
C ARG A 36 19.00 3.30 -11.19
N LEU A 37 19.29 1.99 -11.15
CA LEU A 37 19.31 1.21 -9.92
C LEU A 37 20.37 1.73 -8.92
N LEU A 38 21.56 2.09 -9.40
CA LEU A 38 22.63 2.62 -8.57
C LEU A 38 22.22 3.93 -7.88
N PHE A 39 21.54 4.83 -8.61
CA PHE A 39 21.00 6.07 -8.06
C PHE A 39 19.82 5.85 -7.08
N LEU A 40 19.15 4.70 -7.13
CA LEU A 40 18.10 4.30 -6.19
C LEU A 40 18.65 3.61 -4.93
N LEU A 41 19.90 3.13 -4.94
CA LEU A 41 20.51 2.42 -3.81
C LEU A 41 20.45 3.20 -2.48
N PRO A 42 20.76 4.51 -2.44
CA PRO A 42 20.62 5.29 -1.20
C PRO A 42 19.17 5.34 -0.69
N ILE A 43 18.21 5.31 -1.60
CA ILE A 43 16.78 5.40 -1.29
C ILE A 43 16.30 4.08 -0.70
N PHE A 44 16.76 2.94 -1.23
CA PHE A 44 16.46 1.63 -0.65
C PHE A 44 16.95 1.53 0.80
N TYR A 45 18.14 2.03 1.07
CA TYR A 45 18.67 2.09 2.43
C TYR A 45 17.77 2.93 3.34
N LEU A 46 17.38 4.12 2.89
CA LEU A 46 16.51 5.03 3.63
C LEU A 46 15.06 4.53 3.77
N PHE A 47 14.61 3.63 2.90
CA PHE A 47 13.33 2.93 2.99
C PHE A 47 13.35 1.76 3.99
N THR A 48 14.51 1.14 4.15
CA THR A 48 14.69 -0.05 5.00
C THR A 48 15.06 0.28 6.44
N MET A 49 15.78 1.38 6.70
CA MET A 49 16.21 1.77 8.06
C MET A 49 15.10 2.21 9.02
N PRO A 50 14.09 3.02 8.63
CA PRO A 50 13.10 3.54 9.56
C PRO A 50 12.25 2.49 10.29
N PRO A 51 11.81 1.37 9.66
CA PRO A 51 11.10 0.31 10.36
C PRO A 51 11.86 -0.25 11.57
N CYS A 52 13.19 -0.32 11.49
CA CYS A 52 14.04 -0.85 12.57
C CYS A 52 14.17 0.10 13.77
N ASN A 53 13.81 1.38 13.61
CA ASN A 53 13.89 2.39 14.67
C ASN A 53 12.56 2.62 15.40
N LEU A 54 11.50 1.88 15.05
CA LEU A 54 10.20 1.92 15.72
C LEU A 54 10.08 0.70 16.65
N ASN A 55 9.71 0.93 17.92
CA ASN A 55 9.60 -0.12 18.92
C ASN A 55 8.21 -0.77 18.93
N SER A 56 7.20 -0.08 18.41
CA SER A 56 5.84 -0.57 18.31
C SER A 56 5.69 -1.57 17.17
N PHE A 57 5.19 -2.77 17.48
CA PHE A 57 4.94 -3.83 16.51
C PHE A 57 4.06 -3.38 15.33
N HIS A 58 2.97 -2.66 15.61
CA HIS A 58 2.04 -2.23 14.57
C HIS A 58 2.59 -1.09 13.70
N LEU A 59 3.28 -0.11 14.30
CA LEU A 59 3.86 1.02 13.57
C LEU A 59 5.11 0.61 12.80
N GLY A 60 6.00 -0.19 13.42
CA GLY A 60 7.19 -0.76 12.79
C GLY A 60 6.82 -1.73 11.67
N GLY A 61 5.90 -2.66 11.95
CA GLY A 61 5.44 -3.66 10.97
C GLY A 61 4.75 -3.04 9.75
N SER A 62 3.85 -2.07 9.96
CA SER A 62 3.22 -1.36 8.84
C SER A 62 4.24 -0.54 8.02
N THR A 63 5.18 0.14 8.69
CA THR A 63 6.25 0.87 8.01
C THR A 63 7.17 -0.05 7.22
N ALA A 64 7.52 -1.23 7.77
CA ALA A 64 8.30 -2.26 7.08
C ALA A 64 7.55 -2.77 5.84
N PHE A 65 6.26 -3.06 5.97
CA PHE A 65 5.44 -3.56 4.88
C PHE A 65 5.28 -2.55 3.74
N PHE A 66 4.92 -1.30 4.04
CA PHE A 66 4.71 -0.30 3.00
C PHE A 66 6.01 0.21 2.37
N LEU A 67 7.03 0.50 3.18
CA LEU A 67 8.25 1.15 2.69
C LEU A 67 9.35 0.14 2.42
N GLY A 68 9.67 -0.70 3.41
CA GLY A 68 10.72 -1.71 3.33
C GLY A 68 10.43 -2.77 2.27
N TRP A 69 9.16 -3.13 2.09
CA TRP A 69 8.73 -4.10 1.09
C TRP A 69 8.12 -3.41 -0.14
N LEU A 70 6.87 -2.94 -0.06
CA LEU A 70 6.13 -2.49 -1.25
C LEU A 70 6.83 -1.35 -2.00
N GLY A 71 7.29 -0.32 -1.29
CA GLY A 71 7.98 0.82 -1.88
C GLY A 71 9.29 0.44 -2.56
N ASN A 72 10.13 -0.36 -1.87
CA ASN A 72 11.38 -0.85 -2.43
C ASN A 72 11.17 -1.70 -3.69
N PHE A 73 10.23 -2.65 -3.69
CA PHE A 73 9.94 -3.47 -4.88
C PHE A 73 9.38 -2.64 -6.04
N LYS A 74 8.55 -1.64 -5.78
CA LYS A 74 8.05 -0.73 -6.82
C LYS A 74 9.15 0.14 -7.40
N LEU A 75 10.05 0.67 -6.58
CA LEU A 75 11.22 1.43 -7.02
C LEU A 75 12.24 0.55 -7.77
N LEU A 76 12.38 -0.72 -7.36
CA LEU A 76 13.19 -1.70 -8.09
C LEU A 76 12.64 -1.94 -9.49
N LEU A 77 11.34 -2.19 -9.63
CA LEU A 77 10.68 -2.33 -10.94
C LEU A 77 10.81 -1.05 -11.77
N PHE A 78 10.65 0.12 -11.14
CA PHE A 78 10.85 1.42 -11.77
C PHE A 78 12.27 1.57 -12.36
N ALA A 79 13.31 1.02 -11.72
CA ALA A 79 14.67 1.03 -12.24
C ALA A 79 14.79 0.37 -13.64
N PHE A 80 13.87 -0.53 -13.99
CA PHE A 80 13.83 -1.27 -15.26
C PHE A 80 12.67 -0.88 -16.18
N ASP A 81 12.01 0.26 -15.93
CA ASP A 81 10.78 0.69 -16.63
C ASP A 81 9.62 -0.30 -16.49
N GLN A 82 9.57 -1.04 -15.39
CA GLN A 82 8.52 -1.99 -15.09
C GLN A 82 7.64 -1.52 -13.94
N GLY A 83 6.45 -2.12 -13.83
CA GLY A 83 5.54 -1.91 -12.73
C GLY A 83 4.76 -0.59 -12.80
N PRO A 84 4.01 -0.26 -11.72
CA PRO A 84 2.99 0.79 -11.74
C PRO A 84 3.55 2.22 -11.73
N LEU A 85 4.87 2.38 -11.60
CA LEU A 85 5.57 3.67 -11.63
C LEU A 85 6.14 4.00 -13.02
N SER A 86 6.01 3.08 -13.99
CA SER A 86 6.51 3.23 -15.36
C SER A 86 5.35 3.16 -16.37
N PRO A 87 5.25 4.10 -17.33
CA PRO A 87 6.07 5.31 -17.47
C PRO A 87 5.86 6.30 -16.31
N PRO A 88 6.78 7.27 -16.08
CA PRO A 88 6.65 8.24 -15.01
C PRO A 88 5.30 8.96 -15.07
N LEU A 89 4.54 8.91 -13.97
CA LEU A 89 3.20 9.50 -13.92
C LEU A 89 3.26 11.02 -14.03
N PRO A 90 2.31 11.69 -14.72
CA PRO A 90 2.37 13.12 -14.97
C PRO A 90 2.24 14.00 -13.71
N LYS A 91 1.70 13.46 -12.60
CA LYS A 91 1.55 14.19 -11.34
C LYS A 91 2.41 13.54 -10.25
N LEU A 92 3.25 14.35 -9.60
CA LEU A 92 4.13 13.95 -8.50
C LEU A 92 3.36 13.24 -7.37
N LEU A 93 2.19 13.74 -6.99
CA LEU A 93 1.39 13.13 -5.92
C LEU A 93 0.90 11.73 -6.27
N HIS A 94 0.63 11.44 -7.56
CA HIS A 94 0.30 10.08 -7.98
C HIS A 94 1.52 9.15 -7.89
N PHE A 95 2.70 9.63 -8.31
CA PHE A 95 3.95 8.87 -8.16
C PHE A 95 4.21 8.52 -6.70
N ILE A 96 4.11 9.51 -5.80
CA ILE A 96 4.31 9.31 -4.35
C ILE A 96 3.28 8.32 -3.78
N SER A 97 2.01 8.49 -4.13
CA SER A 97 0.92 7.63 -3.62
C SER A 97 1.08 6.19 -4.09
N ILE A 98 1.37 5.97 -5.38
CA ILE A 98 1.62 4.61 -5.92
C ILE A 98 2.87 4.00 -5.31
N ALA A 99 3.93 4.78 -5.10
CA ALA A 99 5.17 4.26 -4.54
C ALA A 99 4.98 3.80 -3.08
N CYS A 100 4.28 4.56 -2.26
CA CYS A 100 4.12 4.26 -0.84
C CYS A 100 2.97 3.29 -0.52
N LEU A 101 1.91 3.26 -1.34
CA LEU A 101 0.66 2.60 -0.99
C LEU A 101 0.31 1.47 -1.97
N PRO A 102 -0.38 0.40 -1.54
CA PRO A 102 -0.82 -0.70 -2.38
C PRO A 102 -2.06 -0.27 -3.18
N ILE A 103 -1.86 0.65 -4.13
CA ILE A 103 -2.95 1.22 -4.90
C ILE A 103 -2.67 1.01 -6.38
N LYS A 104 -3.69 0.51 -7.08
CA LYS A 104 -3.75 0.50 -8.54
C LYS A 104 -4.58 1.70 -8.96
N LEU A 105 -3.96 2.67 -9.64
CA LEU A 105 -4.72 3.73 -10.28
C LEU A 105 -5.31 3.15 -11.58
N LYS A 106 -6.65 3.16 -11.70
CA LYS A 106 -7.29 3.04 -13.00
C LYS A 106 -7.01 4.35 -13.74
N GLN A 107 -6.06 4.32 -14.67
CA GLN A 107 -5.87 5.41 -15.60
C GLN A 107 -7.04 5.36 -16.59
N ASP A 108 -7.80 6.45 -16.70
CA ASP A 108 -8.69 6.63 -17.85
C ASP A 108 -7.85 6.54 -19.12
N PRO A 109 -8.27 5.79 -20.14
CA PRO A 109 -7.53 5.70 -21.38
C PRO A 109 -7.39 7.10 -21.98
N PRO A 110 -6.23 7.43 -22.58
CA PRO A 110 -6.03 8.74 -23.18
C PRO A 110 -7.10 9.00 -24.26
N PRO A 111 -7.68 10.21 -24.31
CA PRO A 111 -8.62 10.57 -25.36
C PRO A 111 -7.80 10.86 -26.61
N ASN A 112 -7.40 9.81 -27.34
CA ASN A 112 -7.14 9.82 -28.79
C ASN A 112 -6.39 8.55 -29.21
N THR A 113 -7.14 7.50 -29.51
CA THR A 113 -6.77 6.60 -30.63
C THR A 113 -8.05 6.08 -31.28
N LYS A 114 -8.71 6.93 -32.05
CA LYS A 114 -9.56 6.46 -33.15
C LYS A 114 -8.62 5.99 -34.26
N ASN A 115 -8.50 4.67 -34.46
CA ASN A 115 -8.63 4.03 -35.78
C ASN A 115 -8.32 2.52 -35.76
N ASN A 116 -9.39 1.76 -36.03
CA ASN A 116 -9.50 0.63 -36.97
C ASN A 116 -8.99 -0.79 -36.61
N LYS A 117 -9.99 -1.66 -36.31
CA LYS A 117 -10.27 -3.04 -36.81
C LYS A 117 -9.18 -4.11 -36.60
N SER A 118 -9.41 -5.19 -35.85
CA SER A 118 -10.36 -6.29 -36.13
C SER A 118 -10.59 -7.17 -34.87
N PRO A 119 -11.68 -7.97 -34.79
CA PRO A 119 -12.22 -8.49 -33.54
C PRO A 119 -11.61 -9.84 -33.15
N SER A 120 -11.26 -10.00 -31.89
CA SER A 120 -11.09 -11.33 -31.29
C SER A 120 -11.97 -11.44 -30.06
N HIS A 121 -13.06 -12.18 -30.23
CA HIS A 121 -13.86 -12.77 -29.17
C HIS A 121 -12.95 -13.47 -28.16
N LYS A 122 -12.89 -12.93 -26.95
CA LYS A 122 -12.80 -13.77 -25.74
C LYS A 122 -13.87 -13.30 -24.76
N ASN A 123 -14.95 -14.07 -24.80
CA ASN A 123 -16.02 -14.09 -23.83
C ASN A 123 -15.42 -14.31 -22.43
N THR A 124 -15.41 -13.30 -21.59
CA THR A 124 -15.39 -13.52 -20.14
C THR A 124 -16.85 -13.52 -19.66
N PRO A 125 -17.32 -14.57 -18.99
CA PRO A 125 -18.71 -14.65 -18.56
C PRO A 125 -19.01 -13.49 -17.61
N LYS A 126 -20.19 -12.87 -17.80
CA LYS A 126 -20.84 -12.06 -16.77
C LYS A 126 -21.06 -12.95 -15.55
N SER A 127 -20.09 -12.96 -14.64
CA SER A 127 -20.24 -13.64 -13.36
C SER A 127 -21.15 -12.80 -12.49
N HIS A 128 -22.38 -13.28 -12.40
CA HIS A 128 -23.36 -13.12 -11.35
C HIS A 128 -22.89 -12.33 -10.11
N ASN A 129 -23.65 -11.28 -9.79
CA ASN A 129 -23.54 -10.52 -8.55
C ASN A 129 -23.42 -11.44 -7.32
N PRO A 130 -22.42 -11.25 -6.44
CA PRO A 130 -22.69 -11.36 -5.02
C PRO A 130 -23.23 -10.00 -4.57
N THR A 131 -24.26 -10.02 -3.75
CA THR A 131 -24.74 -8.89 -2.95
C THR A 131 -23.56 -8.04 -2.48
N LYS A 132 -23.36 -6.86 -3.10
CA LYS A 132 -22.32 -5.90 -2.70
C LYS A 132 -22.71 -5.33 -1.34
N VAL A 133 -22.27 -6.00 -0.28
CA VAL A 133 -22.29 -5.42 1.07
C VAL A 133 -21.54 -4.09 0.97
N PRO A 134 -22.14 -2.95 1.38
CA PRO A 134 -21.47 -1.67 1.26
C PRO A 134 -20.16 -1.69 2.05
N ARG A 135 -19.11 -1.09 1.48
CA ARG A 135 -17.74 -1.11 2.04
C ARG A 135 -17.69 -0.65 3.51
N SER A 136 -18.57 0.28 3.88
CA SER A 136 -18.77 0.73 5.25
C SER A 136 -19.28 -0.38 6.18
N MET A 137 -20.24 -1.19 5.73
CA MET A 137 -20.78 -2.30 6.50
C MET A 137 -19.76 -3.43 6.68
N LEU A 138 -18.91 -3.68 5.68
CA LEU A 138 -17.78 -4.61 5.82
C LEU A 138 -16.78 -4.15 6.90
N LEU A 139 -16.49 -2.84 6.96
CA LEU A 139 -15.65 -2.26 8.00
C LEU A 139 -16.30 -2.39 9.39
N VAL A 140 -17.60 -2.13 9.51
CA VAL A 140 -18.34 -2.31 10.78
C VAL A 140 -18.27 -3.76 11.25
N ILE A 141 -18.52 -4.73 10.37
CA ILE A 141 -18.43 -6.16 10.71
C ILE A 141 -17.01 -6.52 11.17
N LYS A 142 -15.97 -6.04 10.48
CA LYS A 142 -14.57 -6.26 10.87
C LYS A 142 -14.25 -5.63 12.23
N THR A 143 -14.73 -4.42 12.51
CA THR A 143 -14.54 -3.75 13.81
C THR A 143 -15.25 -4.50 14.93
N LEU A 144 -16.48 -4.98 14.70
CA LEU A 144 -17.20 -5.81 15.67
C LEU A 144 -16.47 -7.12 15.95
N PHE A 145 -15.95 -7.77 14.91
CA PHE A 145 -15.17 -9.01 15.07
C PHE A 145 -13.86 -8.76 15.83
N LEU A 146 -13.20 -7.62 15.58
CA LEU A 146 -12.02 -7.21 16.35
C LEU A 146 -12.37 -6.99 17.83
N ALA A 147 -13.50 -6.34 18.13
CA ALA A 147 -13.97 -6.15 19.50
C ALA A 147 -14.23 -7.49 20.21
N MET A 148 -14.86 -8.45 19.52
CA MET A 148 -15.07 -9.79 20.07
C MET A 148 -13.74 -10.52 20.38
N ILE A 149 -12.73 -10.40 19.50
CA ILE A 149 -11.40 -10.96 19.76
C ILE A 149 -10.76 -10.32 20.99
N ILE A 150 -10.90 -9.00 21.15
CA ILE A 150 -10.38 -8.28 22.32
C ILE A 150 -11.04 -8.78 23.60
N CYS A 151 -12.38 -8.89 23.61
CA CYS A 151 -13.10 -9.47 24.75
C CYS A 151 -12.71 -10.93 25.02
N ALA A 152 -12.41 -11.72 23.98
CA ALA A 152 -11.93 -13.08 24.15
C ALA A 152 -10.55 -13.15 24.84
N TYR A 153 -9.70 -12.13 24.69
CA TYR A 153 -8.41 -12.06 25.41
C TYR A 153 -8.57 -11.86 26.92
N ASP A 154 -9.69 -11.29 27.40
CA ASP A 154 -9.94 -11.19 28.85
C ASP A 154 -10.12 -12.58 29.49
N TYR A 155 -10.55 -13.56 28.70
CA TYR A 155 -10.69 -14.96 29.11
C TYR A 155 -9.45 -15.81 28.78
N ARG A 156 -8.34 -15.19 28.33
CA ARG A 156 -7.08 -15.87 27.97
C ARG A 156 -6.61 -16.93 28.97
N PRO A 157 -6.70 -16.75 30.31
CA PRO A 157 -6.27 -17.78 31.26
C PRO A 157 -7.01 -19.11 31.13
N ASN A 158 -8.25 -19.09 30.60
CA ASN A 158 -9.12 -20.26 30.47
C ASN A 158 -9.08 -20.87 29.06
N LEU A 159 -8.37 -20.25 28.12
CA LEU A 159 -8.34 -20.66 26.72
C LEU A 159 -7.14 -21.58 26.45
N HIS A 160 -7.38 -22.62 25.64
CA HIS A 160 -6.33 -23.53 25.19
C HIS A 160 -5.29 -22.79 24.33
N SER A 161 -4.01 -23.17 24.39
CA SER A 161 -2.92 -22.47 23.69
C SER A 161 -3.13 -22.37 22.17
N TYR A 162 -3.70 -23.39 21.53
CA TYR A 162 -4.05 -23.32 20.09
C TYR A 162 -5.14 -22.28 19.79
N VAL A 163 -6.12 -22.12 20.68
CA VAL A 163 -7.19 -21.11 20.51
C VAL A 163 -6.60 -19.71 20.62
N ILE A 164 -5.69 -19.50 21.57
CA ILE A 164 -4.96 -18.23 21.73
C ILE A 164 -4.15 -17.91 20.46
N LEU A 165 -3.47 -18.91 19.88
CA LEU A 165 -2.72 -18.72 18.63
C LEU A 165 -3.64 -18.31 17.47
N ILE A 166 -4.78 -18.99 17.32
CA ILE A 166 -5.78 -18.64 16.29
C ILE A 166 -6.28 -17.19 16.48
N LEU A 167 -6.57 -16.78 17.72
CA LEU A 167 -6.98 -15.41 18.03
C LEU A 167 -5.90 -14.38 17.65
N TYR A 168 -4.62 -14.66 17.90
CA TYR A 168 -3.51 -13.79 17.47
C TYR A 168 -3.40 -13.69 15.94
N CYS A 169 -3.56 -14.81 15.23
CA CYS A 169 -3.57 -14.81 13.77
C CYS A 169 -4.74 -13.98 13.22
N CYS A 170 -5.96 -14.17 13.75
CA CYS A 170 -7.13 -13.40 13.35
C CYS A 170 -6.97 -11.91 13.65
N ASN A 171 -6.49 -11.55 14.85
CA ASN A 171 -6.23 -10.17 15.24
C ASN A 171 -5.26 -9.48 14.28
N THR A 172 -4.10 -10.12 14.04
CA THR A 172 -3.07 -9.59 13.15
C THR A 172 -3.59 -9.41 11.72
N TYR A 173 -4.35 -10.38 11.20
CA TYR A 173 -4.97 -10.30 9.88
C TYR A 173 -5.94 -9.13 9.75
N ILE A 174 -6.87 -8.98 10.71
CA ILE A 174 -7.87 -7.91 10.69
C ILE A 174 -7.21 -6.54 10.84
N VAL A 175 -6.22 -6.42 11.72
CA VAL A 175 -5.44 -5.18 11.85
C VAL A 175 -4.73 -4.85 10.54
N GLY A 176 -4.15 -5.84 9.84
CA GLY A 176 -3.57 -5.65 8.51
C GLY A 176 -4.57 -5.11 7.48
N GLU A 177 -5.75 -5.72 7.40
CA GLU A 177 -6.85 -5.28 6.53
C GLU A 177 -7.31 -3.85 6.83
N ILE A 178 -7.41 -3.48 8.11
CA ILE A 178 -7.77 -2.11 8.53
C ILE A 178 -6.68 -1.12 8.13
N ILE A 179 -5.41 -1.46 8.36
CA ILE A 179 -4.27 -0.62 7.98
C ILE A 179 -4.26 -0.39 6.46
N LEU A 180 -4.48 -1.43 5.65
CA LEU A 180 -4.60 -1.32 4.20
C LEU A 180 -5.76 -0.41 3.77
N ALA A 181 -6.94 -0.58 4.38
CA ALA A 181 -8.11 0.24 4.08
C ALA A 181 -7.89 1.72 4.45
N LEU A 182 -7.29 1.98 5.62
CA LEU A 182 -6.97 3.33 6.08
C LEU A 182 -5.91 3.98 5.19
N ALA A 183 -4.93 3.22 4.71
CA ALA A 183 -3.90 3.70 3.80
C ALA A 183 -4.47 4.06 2.41
N ALA A 184 -5.51 3.35 1.96
CA ALA A 184 -6.20 3.62 0.70
C ALA A 184 -7.19 4.79 0.77
N ALA A 185 -7.82 5.03 1.93
CA ALA A 185 -8.85 6.06 2.12
C ALA A 185 -8.43 7.50 1.72
N PRO A 186 -7.28 8.06 2.16
CA PRO A 186 -6.90 9.42 1.80
C PRO A 186 -6.63 9.55 0.29
N VAL A 187 -6.12 8.50 -0.36
CA VAL A 187 -5.91 8.50 -1.81
C VAL A 187 -7.26 8.45 -2.55
N GLN A 188 -8.23 7.69 -2.06
CA GLN A 188 -9.59 7.72 -2.64
C GLN A 188 -10.23 9.10 -2.50
N ALA A 189 -10.09 9.73 -1.34
CA ALA A 189 -10.65 11.06 -1.09
C ALA A 189 -9.99 12.14 -1.96
N ILE A 190 -8.66 12.10 -2.11
CA ILE A 190 -7.90 13.10 -2.87
C ILE A 190 -8.06 12.90 -4.38
N PHE A 191 -8.16 11.65 -4.86
CA PHE A 191 -8.07 11.35 -6.28
C PHE A 191 -9.34 10.75 -6.90
N GLY A 192 -10.37 10.41 -6.11
CA GLY A 192 -11.68 9.97 -6.61
C GLY A 192 -11.73 8.55 -7.22
N PHE A 193 -10.70 7.72 -7.02
CA PHE A 193 -10.59 6.42 -7.68
C PHE A 193 -11.33 5.28 -6.95
N GLU A 194 -12.01 4.41 -7.71
CA GLU A 194 -12.38 3.05 -7.27
C GLU A 194 -11.13 2.18 -7.20
N ILE A 195 -10.59 1.98 -6.00
CA ILE A 195 -9.42 1.12 -5.77
C ILE A 195 -9.89 -0.32 -5.52
N GLU A 196 -9.43 -1.25 -6.35
CA GLU A 196 -9.40 -2.68 -6.00
C GLU A 196 -8.21 -2.93 -5.06
N PRO A 197 -8.44 -3.53 -3.87
CA PRO A 197 -7.36 -3.92 -2.97
C PRO A 197 -6.42 -4.97 -3.60
#